data_AF-A0A535UBS2-F1
#
_entry.id   AF-A0A535UBS2-F1
#
_cell.length_a   1.000
_cell.length_b   1.000
_cell.length_c   1.000
_cell.angle_alpha   90.00
_cell.angle_beta   90.00
_cell.angle_gamma   90.00
#
_symmetry.space_group_name_H-M   'P 1'
#
loop_
_entity.id
_entity.type
_entity.pdbx_description
1 polymer ?
#
loop_
_entity_poly.entity_id
_entity_poly.type
_entity_poly.pdbx_seq_one_letter_code
_entity_poly.pdbx_strand_id
1 'polypeptide(L)' 'MKSSPFAIGLAVLGVVFLIVAALYALGVLQLFASTSSGPHFKHAILFAVLAVASFVAANFARPKTA' A
#
# COMPACT_ATOMS: atom_id res chain seq x y z
N MET A 1 21.53 9.49 -11.76
CA MET A 1 21.17 8.60 -10.63
C MET A 1 20.04 7.68 -11.06
N LYS A 2 20.31 6.41 -11.40
CA LYS A 2 19.26 5.48 -11.84
C LYS A 2 18.70 4.76 -10.62
N SER A 3 17.43 4.98 -10.29
CA SER A 3 16.76 4.23 -9.22
C SER A 3 16.80 2.74 -9.52
N SER A 4 17.04 1.92 -8.49
CA SER A 4 17.00 0.47 -8.65
C SER A 4 15.58 0.06 -9.05
N PRO A 5 15.41 -0.89 -10.00
CA PRO A 5 14.08 -1.36 -10.40
C PRO A 5 13.28 -1.90 -9.21
N PHE A 6 13.97 -2.40 -8.19
CA PHE A 6 13.38 -2.83 -6.92
C PHE A 6 12.74 -1.67 -6.12
N ALA A 7 13.42 -0.52 -6.00
CA ALA A 7 12.85 0.65 -5.32
C ALA A 7 11.62 1.19 -6.05
N ILE A 8 11.62 1.17 -7.39
CA ILE A 8 10.46 1.56 -8.20
C ILE A 8 9.31 0.59 -7.95
N GLY A 9 9.57 -0.72 -7.99
CA GLY A 9 8.55 -1.74 -7.73
C GLY A 9 7.89 -1.59 -6.37
N LEU A 10 8.68 -1.36 -5.31
CA LEU A 10 8.14 -1.14 -3.97
C LEU A 10 7.33 0.16 -3.85
N ALA A 11 7.75 1.23 -4.53
CA ALA A 11 6.97 2.47 -4.56
C ALA A 11 5.61 2.26 -5.25
N VAL A 12 5.59 1.58 -6.40
CA VAL A 12 4.36 1.24 -7.12
C VAL A 12 3.45 0.36 -6.26
N LEU A 13 4.01 -0.66 -5.60
CA LEU A 13 3.27 -1.54 -4.70
C LEU A 13 2.64 -0.76 -3.53
N GLY A 14 3.38 0.19 -2.95
CA GLY A 14 2.85 1.07 -1.90
C GLY A 14 1.65 1.91 -2.36
N VAL A 15 1.69 2.42 -3.59
CA VAL A 15 0.56 3.15 -4.19
C VAL A 15 -0.65 2.24 -4.37
N VAL A 16 -0.45 1.00 -4.85
CA VAL A 16 -1.54 0.02 -5.00
C VAL A 16 -2.19 -0.26 -3.64
N PHE A 17 -1.40 -0.49 -2.58
CA PHE A 17 -1.94 -0.70 -1.25
C PHE A 17 -2.70 0.52 -0.71
N LEU A 18 -2.25 1.75 -0.98
CA LEU A 18 -3.00 2.95 -0.63
C LEU A 18 -4.37 3.01 -1.32
N ILE A 19 -4.42 2.69 -2.61
CA ILE A 19 -5.68 2.66 -3.37
C ILE A 19 -6.63 1.62 -2.76
N VAL A 20 -6.13 0.41 -2.50
CA VAL A 20 -6.94 -0.67 -1.90
C VAL A 20 -7.43 -0.28 -0.50
N ALA A 21 -6.58 0.36 0.32
CA ALA A 21 -6.97 0.85 1.63
C ALA A 21 -8.12 1.87 1.55
N ALA A 22 -8.04 2.82 0.62
CA ALA A 22 -9.09 3.81 0.40
C ALA A 22 -10.41 3.16 -0.04
N LEU A 23 -10.36 2.19 -0.97
CA LEU A 23 -11.56 1.48 -1.41
C LEU A 23 -12.24 0.68 -0.29
N TYR A 24 -11.47 0.06 0.62
CA TYR A 24 -12.03 -0.59 1.81
C TYR A 24 -12.60 0.41 2.83
N ALA A 25 -11.95 1.56 3.00
CA ALA A 25 -12.44 2.62 3.90
C ALA A 25 -13.76 3.24 3.39
N LEU A 26 -13.92 3.34 2.07
CA LEU A 26 -15.16 3.79 1.42
C LEU A 26 -16.23 2.69 1.33
N GLY A 27 -15.91 1.45 1.70
CA GLY A 27 -16.83 0.31 1.61
C GLY A 27 -17.13 -0.14 0.17
N VAL A 28 -16.31 0.27 -0.80
CA VAL A 28 -16.43 -0.12 -2.21
C VAL A 28 -15.93 -1.56 -2.42
N LEU A 29 -14.90 -1.96 -1.67
CA LEU A 29 -14.36 -3.32 -1.70
C LEU A 29 -14.98 -4.18 -0.60
N GLN A 30 -15.55 -5.32 -0.98
CA GLN A 30 -16.21 -6.28 -0.07
C GLN A 30 -15.55 -7.66 -0.06
N LEU A 31 -14.44 -7.81 -0.78
CA LEU A 31 -13.72 -9.08 -0.84
C LEU A 31 -13.25 -9.46 0.58
N PHE A 32 -13.49 -10.70 0.98
CA PHE A 32 -13.11 -11.22 2.30
C PHE A 32 -13.71 -10.48 3.51
N ALA A 33 -14.69 -9.59 3.31
CA ALA A 33 -15.43 -8.97 4.40
C ALA A 33 -16.55 -9.90 4.89
N SER A 34 -16.70 -10.00 6.21
CA SER A 34 -17.76 -10.81 6.84
C SER A 34 -19.14 -10.15 6.74
N THR A 35 -19.19 -8.84 6.46
CA THR A 35 -20.41 -8.07 6.26
C THR A 35 -20.42 -7.49 4.85
N SER A 36 -21.58 -7.49 4.18
CA SER A 36 -21.74 -6.96 2.83
C SER A 36 -22.12 -5.49 2.79
N SER A 37 -21.97 -4.77 3.89
CA SER A 37 -22.28 -3.34 3.95
C SER A 37 -21.37 -2.59 4.92
N GLY A 38 -21.08 -1.34 4.53
CA GLY A 38 -20.34 -0.37 5.32
C GLY A 38 -18.81 -0.40 5.15
N PRO A 39 -18.11 0.60 5.73
CA PRO A 39 -16.65 0.66 5.74
C PRO A 39 -15.99 -0.55 6.40
N HIS A 40 -14.88 -1.04 5.83
CA HIS A 40 -14.11 -2.16 6.38
C HIS A 40 -12.74 -1.70 6.90
N PHE A 41 -12.75 -0.96 8.00
CA PHE A 41 -11.54 -0.32 8.55
C PHE A 41 -10.41 -1.29 8.92
N LYS A 42 -10.71 -2.54 9.30
CA LYS A 42 -9.66 -3.54 9.59
C LYS A 42 -8.78 -3.81 8.37
N HIS A 43 -9.40 -4.01 7.21
CA HIS A 43 -8.69 -4.20 5.95
C HIS A 43 -8.01 -2.90 5.50
N ALA A 44 -8.71 -1.76 5.62
CA ALA A 44 -8.12 -0.47 5.27
C ALA A 44 -6.84 -0.16 6.06
N ILE A 45 -6.85 -0.38 7.38
CA ILE A 45 -5.69 -0.18 8.25
C ILE A 45 -4.55 -1.14 7.87
N LEU A 46 -4.86 -2.42 7.64
CA LEU A 46 -3.85 -3.39 7.21
C LEU A 46 -3.14 -2.92 5.92
N PHE A 47 -3.91 -2.55 4.89
CA PHE A 47 -3.35 -2.08 3.62
C PHE A 47 -2.62 -0.75 3.76
N ALA A 48 -3.08 0.16 4.63
CA ALA A 48 -2.37 1.40 4.93
C ALA A 48 -0.99 1.13 5.57
N VAL A 49 -0.90 0.19 6.52
CA VAL A 49 0.38 -0.21 7.13
C VAL A 49 1.31 -0.84 6.10
N LEU A 50 0.80 -1.70 5.23
CA LEU A 50 1.60 -2.30 4.14
C LEU A 50 2.09 -1.26 3.12
N ALA A 51 1.29 -0.23 2.84
CA ALA A 51 1.70 0.88 2.00
C ALA A 51 2.87 1.64 2.62
N VAL A 52 2.77 2.00 3.91
CA VAL A 52 3.86 2.66 4.64
C VAL A 52 5.12 1.80 4.64
N ALA A 53 5.01 0.50 4.92
CA ALA A 53 6.14 -0.42 4.89
C ALA A 53 6.79 -0.49 3.49
N SER A 54 5.99 -0.47 2.43
CA SER A 54 6.49 -0.49 1.04
C SER A 54 7.26 0.80 0.71
N PHE A 55 6.78 1.97 1.13
CA PHE A 55 7.50 3.22 0.93
C PHE A 55 8.79 3.30 1.75
N VAL A 56 8.75 2.84 3.00
CA VAL A 56 9.94 2.76 3.86
C VAL A 56 10.99 1.86 3.21
N ALA A 57 10.60 0.67 2.76
CA ALA A 57 11.53 -0.24 2.09
C ALA A 57 11.96 0.27 0.70
N ALA A 58 11.12 1.02 -0.03
CA ALA A 58 11.51 1.70 -1.28
C ALA A 58 12.63 2.71 -1.03
N ASN A 59 12.51 3.46 0.08
CA ASN A 59 13.51 4.43 0.50
C ASN A 59 14.84 3.76 0.85
N PHE A 60 14.82 2.62 1.54
CA PHE A 60 16.04 1.85 1.82
C PHE A 60 16.65 1.22 0.57
N ALA A 61 15.83 0.79 -0.39
CA ALA A 61 16.27 0.21 -1.66
C ALA A 61 16.84 1.24 -2.66
N ARG A 62 16.66 2.53 -2.38
CA ARG A 62 17.13 3.60 -3.26
C ARG A 62 18.67 3.68 -3.18
N PRO A 63 19.38 3.75 -4.31
CA PRO A 63 20.83 3.93 -4.29
C PRO A 63 21.16 5.24 -3.56
N LYS A 64 21.94 5.16 -2.49
CA LYS A 64 22.47 6.35 -1.81
C LYS A 64 23.61 6.89 -2.66
N THR A 65 23.48 8.13 -3.13
CA THR A 65 24.64 8.87 -3.62
C THR A 65 25.51 9.21 -2.43
N ALA A 66 26.74 8.70 -2.44
CA ALA A 66 27.81 9.16 -1.56
C ALA A 66 28.18 10.61 -1.91
#